data_AF-A0A537MIX9-F1
#
_entry.id   AF-A0A537MIX9-F1
#
_cell.length_a   1.000
_cell.length_b   1.000
_cell.length_c   1.000
_cell.angle_alpha   90.00
_cell.angle_beta   90.00
_cell.angle_gamma   90.00
#
_symmetry.space_group_name_H-M   'P 1'
#
loop_
_entity.id
_entity.type
_entity.pdbx_description
1 polymer ?
#
loop_
_entity_poly.entity_id
_entity_poly.type
_entity_poly.pdbx_seq_one_letter_code
_entity_poly.pdbx_strand_id
1 'polypeptide(L)'
;MRAVLGIVAGLIAGYLVLILIGIVAVGATYSVPHDVNLYNSRQVVELVLNMPAGPKIGLLVAIFGGTLAGAALAKLISRQAWPAWTVTIVYAILAGLGVMPFPIAAWMQAVTVAAPLLGGLIGNHLVKTAPTVVEPVGASEPAPPAA
;
A
#
# COMPACT_ATOMS: atom_id res chain seq x y z
N MET A 1 -8.58 14.48 -12.73
CA MET A 1 -9.53 13.89 -11.74
C MET A 1 -9.38 12.38 -11.57
N ARG A 2 -9.26 11.58 -12.66
CA ARG A 2 -9.11 10.11 -12.58
C ARG A 2 -7.96 9.63 -11.69
N ALA A 3 -6.84 10.37 -11.67
CA ALA A 3 -5.72 10.05 -10.80
C ALA A 3 -6.05 10.17 -9.30
N VAL A 4 -6.67 11.29 -8.89
CA VAL A 4 -7.11 11.51 -7.50
C VAL A 4 -8.13 10.45 -7.09
N LEU A 5 -9.12 10.18 -7.95
CA LEU A 5 -10.10 9.12 -7.72
C LEU A 5 -9.42 7.74 -7.57
N GLY A 6 -8.41 7.45 -8.40
CA GLY A 6 -7.62 6.23 -8.29
C GLY A 6 -6.88 6.11 -6.97
N ILE A 7 -6.26 7.20 -6.49
CA ILE A 7 -5.56 7.22 -5.19
C ILE A 7 -6.54 6.95 -4.05
N VAL A 8 -7.66 7.69 -4.01
CA VAL A 8 -8.67 7.54 -2.95
C VAL A 8 -9.25 6.13 -2.95
N ALA A 9 -9.69 5.63 -4.11
CA ALA A 9 -10.22 4.27 -4.23
C ALA A 9 -9.17 3.21 -3.87
N GLY A 10 -7.91 3.41 -4.27
CA GLY A 10 -6.80 2.51 -3.93
C GLY A 10 -6.52 2.46 -2.42
N LEU A 11 -6.50 3.61 -1.74
CA LEU A 11 -6.36 3.66 -0.28
C LEU A 11 -7.53 2.98 0.44
N ILE A 12 -8.76 3.19 -0.02
CA ILE A 12 -9.92 2.53 0.60
C ILE A 12 -9.84 1.02 0.40
N ALA A 13 -9.63 0.55 -0.85
CA ALA A 13 -9.57 -0.86 -1.15
C ALA A 13 -8.40 -1.56 -0.45
N GLY A 14 -7.22 -0.93 -0.43
CA GLY A 14 -6.06 -1.47 0.25
C GLY A 14 -6.29 -1.61 1.76
N TYR A 15 -6.96 -0.63 2.37
CA TYR A 15 -7.27 -0.65 3.80
C TYR A 15 -8.27 -1.75 4.14
N LEU A 16 -9.31 -1.91 3.31
CA LEU A 16 -10.28 -3.01 3.46
C LEU A 16 -9.61 -4.37 3.33
N VAL A 17 -8.75 -4.57 2.33
CA VAL A 17 -8.01 -5.84 2.14
C VAL A 17 -7.07 -6.10 3.32
N LEU A 18 -6.37 -5.09 3.81
CA LEU A 18 -5.52 -5.19 5.00
C LEU A 18 -6.34 -5.65 6.21
N ILE A 19 -7.50 -5.05 6.47
CA ILE A 19 -8.39 -5.46 7.57
C ILE A 19 -8.86 -6.90 7.38
N LEU A 20 -9.33 -7.26 6.19
CA LEU A 20 -9.86 -8.59 5.92
C LEU A 20 -8.79 -9.67 6.14
N ILE A 21 -7.60 -9.48 5.57
CA ILE A 21 -6.49 -10.41 5.77
C ILE A 21 -6.06 -10.39 7.24
N GLY A 22 -6.01 -9.23 7.89
CA GLY A 22 -5.66 -9.11 9.30
C GLY A 22 -6.61 -9.89 10.21
N ILE A 23 -7.92 -9.77 10.02
CA ILE A 23 -8.94 -10.52 10.77
C ILE A 23 -8.77 -12.01 10.53
N VAL A 24 -8.60 -12.45 9.29
CA VAL A 24 -8.49 -13.88 8.98
C VAL A 24 -7.16 -14.45 9.47
N ALA A 25 -6.04 -13.79 9.19
CA ALA A 25 -4.71 -14.31 9.50
C ALA A 25 -4.39 -14.20 10.98
N VAL A 26 -4.65 -13.04 11.60
CA VAL A 26 -4.38 -12.82 13.03
C VAL A 26 -5.53 -13.34 13.88
N GLY A 27 -6.77 -12.98 13.56
CA GLY A 27 -7.92 -13.36 14.38
C GLY A 27 -8.19 -14.87 14.43
N ALA A 28 -7.87 -15.62 13.37
CA ALA A 28 -8.01 -17.09 13.41
C ALA A 28 -6.87 -17.80 14.15
N THR A 29 -5.72 -17.15 14.35
CA THR A 29 -4.52 -17.80 14.91
C THR A 29 -4.07 -17.21 16.25
N TYR A 30 -4.60 -16.06 16.64
CA TYR A 30 -4.23 -15.37 17.86
C TYR A 30 -5.41 -14.59 18.43
N SER A 31 -5.83 -14.98 19.63
CA SER A 31 -6.85 -14.27 20.38
C SER A 31 -6.20 -13.11 21.12
N VAL A 32 -6.52 -11.87 20.72
CA VAL A 32 -6.10 -10.67 21.43
C VAL A 32 -6.81 -10.64 22.80
N PRO A 33 -6.08 -10.53 23.93
CA PRO A 33 -6.68 -10.40 25.25
C PRO A 33 -7.63 -9.19 25.30
N HIS A 34 -8.80 -9.36 25.93
CA HIS A 34 -9.88 -8.35 25.88
C HIS A 34 -9.56 -7.10 26.72
N ASP A 35 -8.58 -7.20 27.60
CA ASP A 35 -8.06 -6.14 28.47
C ASP A 35 -6.99 -5.28 27.81
N VAL A 36 -6.54 -5.64 26.59
CA VAL A 36 -5.56 -4.84 25.85
C VAL A 36 -6.20 -3.58 25.27
N ASN A 37 -5.78 -2.43 25.78
CA ASN A 37 -6.08 -1.13 25.21
C ASN A 37 -5.17 -0.85 24.00
N LEU A 38 -5.74 -0.95 22.80
CA LEU A 38 -5.03 -0.68 21.54
C LEU A 38 -4.58 0.78 21.35
N TYR A 39 -5.09 1.72 22.16
CA TYR A 39 -4.63 3.11 22.20
C TYR A 39 -3.44 3.31 23.14
N ASN A 40 -3.10 2.30 23.96
CA ASN A 40 -1.91 2.31 24.79
C ASN A 40 -0.75 1.65 24.04
N SER A 41 0.18 2.47 23.58
CA SER A 41 1.34 2.02 22.80
C SER A 41 2.18 0.96 23.51
N ARG A 42 2.31 1.00 24.85
CA ARG A 42 3.04 -0.03 25.61
C ARG A 42 2.35 -1.38 25.52
N GLN A 43 1.04 -1.42 25.68
CA GLN A 43 0.28 -2.67 25.63
C GLN A 43 0.27 -3.26 24.21
N VAL A 44 0.25 -2.41 23.18
CA VAL A 44 0.41 -2.85 21.77
C VAL A 44 1.78 -3.48 21.54
N VAL A 45 2.86 -2.88 22.08
CA VAL A 45 4.21 -3.44 21.98
C VAL A 45 4.31 -4.78 22.68
N GLU A 46 3.82 -4.87 23.93
CA GLU A 46 3.83 -6.13 24.69
C GLU A 46 3.04 -7.22 23.97
N LEU A 47 1.88 -6.87 23.40
CA LEU A 47 1.08 -7.77 22.59
C LEU A 47 1.88 -8.30 21.39
N VAL A 48 2.52 -7.40 20.62
CA VAL A 48 3.30 -7.78 19.43
C VAL A 48 4.54 -8.59 19.81
N LEU A 49 5.23 -8.26 20.91
CA LEU A 49 6.40 -9.02 21.35
C LEU A 49 6.03 -10.44 21.74
N ASN A 50 4.94 -10.62 22.49
CA ASN A 50 4.43 -11.92 22.95
C ASN A 50 3.67 -12.70 21.88
N MET A 51 3.30 -12.07 20.77
CA MET A 51 2.60 -12.73 19.66
C MET A 51 3.48 -13.83 19.02
N PRO A 52 2.94 -15.03 18.76
CA PRO A 52 3.65 -16.08 18.04
C PRO A 52 4.09 -15.65 16.64
N ALA A 53 5.02 -16.39 16.04
CA ALA A 53 5.55 -16.06 14.71
C ALA A 53 4.48 -16.13 13.58
N GLY A 54 3.54 -17.06 13.66
CA GLY A 54 2.47 -17.23 12.65
C GLY A 54 1.62 -15.97 12.44
N PRO A 55 0.97 -15.44 13.49
CA PRO A 55 0.18 -14.21 13.39
C PRO A 55 1.01 -12.98 12.98
N LYS A 56 2.29 -12.90 13.38
CA LYS A 56 3.22 -11.85 12.91
C LYS A 56 3.40 -11.91 11.39
N ILE A 57 3.61 -13.11 10.83
CA ILE A 57 3.69 -13.30 9.37
C ILE A 57 2.35 -12.93 8.72
N GLY A 58 1.24 -13.32 9.33
CA GLY A 58 -0.11 -12.96 8.88
C GLY A 58 -0.31 -11.44 8.76
N LEU A 59 0.15 -10.67 9.75
CA LEU A 59 0.12 -9.21 9.71
C LEU A 59 0.95 -8.65 8.55
N LEU A 60 2.15 -9.19 8.31
CA LEU A 60 3.00 -8.78 7.19
C LEU A 60 2.35 -9.09 5.84
N VAL A 61 1.68 -10.25 5.72
CA VAL A 61 0.89 -10.62 4.54
C VAL A 61 -0.30 -9.69 4.34
N ALA A 62 -0.95 -9.25 5.42
CA ALA A 62 -2.05 -8.28 5.35
C ALA A 62 -1.57 -6.92 4.82
N ILE A 63 -0.43 -6.43 5.30
CA ILE A 63 0.18 -5.18 4.85
C ILE A 63 0.57 -5.28 3.36
N PHE A 64 1.21 -6.38 2.98
CA PHE A 64 1.56 -6.66 1.58
C PHE A 64 0.31 -6.70 0.69
N GLY A 65 -0.69 -7.50 1.06
CA GLY A 65 -1.92 -7.69 0.30
C GLY A 65 -2.75 -6.42 0.16
N GLY A 66 -2.86 -5.64 1.25
CA GLY A 66 -3.51 -4.34 1.24
C GLY A 66 -2.82 -3.37 0.26
N THR A 67 -1.50 -3.26 0.34
CA THR A 67 -0.76 -2.35 -0.55
C THR A 67 -0.82 -2.82 -2.01
N LEU A 68 -0.75 -4.13 -2.26
CA LEU A 68 -0.88 -4.72 -3.59
C LEU A 68 -2.25 -4.40 -4.21
N ALA A 69 -3.33 -4.65 -3.46
CA ALA A 69 -4.68 -4.38 -3.93
C ALA A 69 -4.91 -2.88 -4.17
N GLY A 70 -4.44 -2.03 -3.26
CA GLY A 70 -4.58 -0.58 -3.37
C GLY A 70 -3.82 0.00 -4.57
N ALA A 71 -2.56 -0.39 -4.77
CA ALA A 71 -1.76 0.04 -5.91
C ALA A 71 -2.33 -0.45 -7.25
N ALA A 72 -2.76 -1.73 -7.32
CA ALA A 72 -3.38 -2.28 -8.51
C ALA A 72 -4.68 -1.53 -8.87
N LEU A 73 -5.56 -1.25 -7.90
CA LEU A 73 -6.80 -0.53 -8.14
C LEU A 73 -6.55 0.93 -8.54
N ALA A 74 -5.61 1.60 -7.88
CA ALA A 74 -5.21 2.97 -8.23
C ALA A 74 -4.72 3.05 -9.68
N LYS A 75 -3.90 2.08 -10.12
CA LYS A 75 -3.46 1.98 -11.51
C LYS A 75 -4.61 1.66 -12.46
N LEU A 76 -5.53 0.77 -12.06
CA LEU A 76 -6.68 0.39 -12.88
C LEU A 76 -7.57 1.60 -13.23
N ILE A 77 -7.81 2.47 -12.26
CA ILE A 77 -8.67 3.65 -12.43
C ILE A 77 -7.94 4.77 -13.17
N SER A 78 -6.70 5.04 -12.78
CA SER A 78 -5.91 6.17 -13.32
C SER A 78 -5.23 5.87 -14.65
N ARG A 79 -4.97 4.59 -14.95
CA ARG A 79 -4.16 4.09 -16.08
C ARG A 79 -2.73 4.62 -16.12
N GLN A 80 -2.25 5.18 -15.01
CA GLN A 80 -0.92 5.77 -14.87
C GLN A 80 -0.17 5.09 -13.71
N ALA A 81 1.16 5.07 -13.76
CA ALA A 81 1.98 4.43 -12.73
C ALA A 81 2.11 5.29 -11.47
N TRP A 82 2.16 6.62 -11.59
CA TRP A 82 2.41 7.52 -10.46
C TRP A 82 1.34 7.42 -9.35
N PRO A 83 0.02 7.29 -9.63
CA PRO A 83 -0.99 7.18 -8.57
C PRO A 83 -0.84 5.89 -7.75
N ALA A 84 -0.44 4.80 -8.40
CA ALA A 84 -0.15 3.54 -7.73
C ALA A 84 1.05 3.70 -6.78
N TRP A 85 2.12 4.36 -7.24
CA TRP A 85 3.28 4.66 -6.39
C TRP A 85 2.94 5.62 -5.23
N THR A 86 2.05 6.58 -5.42
CA THR A 86 1.55 7.42 -4.32
C THR A 86 0.89 6.56 -3.23
N VAL A 87 -0.01 5.65 -3.61
CA VAL A 87 -0.66 4.72 -2.66
C VAL A 87 0.38 3.86 -1.94
N THR A 88 1.33 3.28 -2.70
CA THR A 88 2.42 2.47 -2.15
C THR A 88 3.25 3.22 -1.11
N ILE A 89 3.67 4.46 -1.41
CA ILE A 89 4.48 5.28 -0.51
C ILE A 89 3.69 5.64 0.74
N VAL A 90 2.40 5.99 0.60
CA VAL A 90 1.53 6.29 1.75
C VAL A 90 1.45 5.08 2.69
N TYR A 91 1.24 3.87 2.18
CA TYR A 91 1.24 2.66 3.01
C TYR A 91 2.60 2.36 3.62
N ALA A 92 3.69 2.51 2.87
CA ALA A 92 5.05 2.30 3.39
C ALA A 92 5.37 3.26 4.54
N ILE A 93 4.99 4.53 4.42
CA ILE A 93 5.17 5.54 5.47
C ILE A 93 4.30 5.19 6.68
N LEU A 94 3.01 4.88 6.48
CA LEU A 94 2.11 4.53 7.57
C LEU A 94 2.59 3.28 8.33
N ALA A 95 3.01 2.24 7.60
CA ALA A 95 3.55 1.02 8.18
C ALA A 95 4.86 1.29 8.94
N GLY A 96 5.76 2.09 8.37
CA GLY A 96 7.01 2.51 9.00
C GLY A 96 6.78 3.32 10.27
N LEU A 97 5.94 4.36 10.22
CA LEU A 97 5.59 5.18 11.38
C LEU A 97 4.90 4.37 12.49
N GLY A 98 4.12 3.35 12.10
CA GLY A 98 3.47 2.45 13.04
C GLY A 98 4.39 1.43 13.70
N VAL A 99 5.64 1.25 13.23
CA VAL A 99 6.52 0.18 13.71
C VAL A 99 7.90 0.67 14.17
N MET A 100 8.47 1.69 13.52
CA MET A 100 9.80 2.21 13.88
C MET A 100 9.94 2.70 15.32
N PRO A 101 8.93 3.31 15.97
CA PRO A 101 9.03 3.71 17.37
C PRO A 101 9.11 2.53 18.34
N PHE A 102 8.80 1.31 17.90
CA PHE A 102 8.64 0.15 18.75
C PHE A 102 9.88 -0.74 18.76
N PRO A 103 10.30 -1.23 19.94
CA PRO A 103 11.47 -2.09 20.09
C PRO A 103 11.16 -3.53 19.66
N ILE A 104 10.74 -3.72 18.42
CA ILE A 104 10.51 -5.05 17.84
C ILE A 104 11.76 -5.54 17.09
N ALA A 105 11.77 -6.83 16.73
CA ALA A 105 12.89 -7.40 16.01
C ALA A 105 13.17 -6.67 14.69
N ALA A 106 14.44 -6.36 14.41
CA ALA A 106 14.86 -5.58 13.24
C ALA A 106 14.37 -6.16 11.90
N TRP A 107 14.30 -7.49 11.80
CA TRP A 107 13.76 -8.15 10.61
C TRP A 107 12.28 -7.82 10.37
N MET A 108 11.47 -7.69 11.43
CA MET A 108 10.06 -7.30 11.28
C MET A 108 9.97 -5.85 10.82
N GLN A 109 10.79 -4.94 11.36
CA GLN A 109 10.80 -3.54 10.93
C GLN A 109 11.14 -3.43 9.44
N ALA A 110 12.19 -4.13 9.01
CA ALA A 110 12.60 -4.17 7.61
C ALA A 110 11.49 -4.74 6.70
N VAL A 111 10.88 -5.87 7.08
CA VAL A 111 9.82 -6.48 6.26
C VAL A 111 8.55 -5.64 6.27
N THR A 112 8.25 -4.93 7.36
CA THR A 112 7.08 -4.04 7.43
C THR A 112 7.16 -2.89 6.43
N VAL A 113 8.37 -2.39 6.17
CA VAL A 113 8.60 -1.35 5.15
C VAL A 113 8.73 -1.98 3.75
N ALA A 114 9.39 -3.13 3.63
CA ALA A 114 9.58 -3.80 2.35
C ALA A 114 8.26 -4.36 1.77
N ALA A 115 7.36 -4.86 2.61
CA ALA A 115 6.10 -5.49 2.20
C ALA A 115 5.20 -4.52 1.38
N PRO A 116 4.93 -3.27 1.82
CA PRO A 116 4.24 -2.28 1.00
C PRO A 116 4.94 -2.01 -0.32
N LEU A 117 6.27 -1.85 -0.33
CA LEU A 117 7.03 -1.56 -1.55
C LEU A 117 6.93 -2.69 -2.57
N LEU A 118 7.07 -3.94 -2.11
CA LEU A 118 6.91 -5.13 -2.94
C LEU A 118 5.48 -5.30 -3.43
N GLY A 119 4.49 -5.12 -2.55
CA GLY A 119 3.07 -5.18 -2.91
C GLY A 119 2.72 -4.13 -3.95
N GLY A 120 3.19 -2.90 -3.75
CA GLY A 120 3.02 -1.79 -4.67
C GLY A 120 3.69 -2.00 -6.03
N LEU A 121 4.93 -2.52 -6.03
CA LEU A 121 5.65 -2.88 -7.25
C LEU A 121 4.85 -3.91 -8.06
N ILE A 122 4.45 -5.02 -7.42
CA ILE A 122 3.67 -6.09 -8.07
C ILE A 122 2.32 -5.56 -8.53
N GLY A 123 1.60 -4.84 -7.67
CA GLY A 123 0.30 -4.23 -7.99
C GLY A 123 0.36 -3.28 -9.18
N ASN A 124 1.43 -2.49 -9.29
CA ASN A 124 1.69 -1.65 -10.45
C ASN A 124 1.96 -2.50 -11.72
N HIS A 125 2.66 -3.63 -11.64
CA HIS A 125 2.91 -4.47 -12.81
C HIS A 125 1.70 -5.28 -13.29
N LEU A 126 0.74 -5.59 -12.40
CA LEU A 126 -0.46 -6.37 -12.75
C LEU A 126 -1.41 -5.64 -13.71
N VAL A 127 -1.38 -4.30 -13.73
CA VAL A 127 -2.26 -3.48 -14.57
C VAL A 127 -1.46 -2.81 -15.68
N LYS A 128 -1.87 -3.03 -16.94
CA LYS A 128 -1.24 -2.39 -18.11
C LYS A 128 -1.46 -0.87 -18.10
N THR A 129 -0.40 -0.12 -18.34
CA THR A 129 -0.45 1.34 -18.55
C THR A 129 -1.03 1.62 -19.94
N ALA A 130 -1.88 2.64 -20.07
CA ALA A 130 -2.31 3.09 -21.40
C ALA A 130 -1.11 3.72 -22.13
N PRO A 131 -0.97 3.54 -23.46
CA PRO A 131 0.04 4.25 -24.23
C PRO A 131 -0.15 5.76 -24.05
N THR A 132 0.90 6.46 -23.63
CA THR A 132 0.89 7.92 -23.66
C THR A 132 0.86 8.32 -25.12
N VAL A 133 -0.25 8.89 -25.59
CA VAL A 133 -0.30 9.50 -26.92
C VAL A 133 0.60 10.72 -26.84
N VAL A 134 1.83 10.60 -27.34
CA VAL A 134 2.71 11.74 -27.53
C VAL A 134 2.13 12.50 -28.71
N GLU A 135 1.42 13.58 -28.42
CA GLU A 135 0.98 14.49 -29.46
C GLU A 135 2.25 15.01 -30.17
N PRO A 136 2.38 14.82 -31.49
CA PRO A 136 3.59 15.17 -32.20
C PRO A 136 3.84 16.68 -32.04
N VAL A 137 4.92 17.00 -31.32
CA VAL A 137 5.49 18.35 -31.20
C VAL A 137 6.00 18.71 -32.59
N GLY A 138 5.13 19.23 -33.45
CA GLY A 138 5.51 19.55 -34.82
C GLY A 138 4.42 19.49 -35.89
N ALA A 139 3.12 19.45 -35.55
CA ALA A 139 2.08 19.77 -36.53
C ALA A 139 2.09 21.28 -36.83
N SER A 140 3.13 21.68 -37.57
CA SER A 140 3.27 22.84 -38.45
C SER A 140 2.39 24.05 -38.14
N GLU A 141 3.01 25.06 -37.55
CA GLU A 141 2.59 26.44 -37.80
C GLU A 141 2.50 26.63 -39.34
N PRO A 142 1.33 26.98 -39.89
CA PRO A 142 1.16 27.09 -41.33
C PRO A 142 2.09 28.20 -41.85
N ALA A 143 2.88 27.88 -42.87
CA ALA A 143 3.80 28.83 -43.49
C ALA A 143 3.02 30.09 -43.93
N PRO A 144 3.56 31.29 -43.67
CA PRO A 144 2.88 32.55 -44.01
C PRO A 144 2.64 32.64 -45.52
N PRO A 145 1.52 33.25 -45.95
CA PRO A 145 1.17 33.37 -47.37
C PRO A 145 2.26 34.17 -48.11
N ALA A 146 2.69 33.65 -49.26
CA ALA A 146 3.62 34.35 -50.14
C ALA A 146 2.99 35.66 -50.65
N ALA A 147 3.71 36.77 -50.47
CA ALA A 147 3.33 38.11 -50.91
C ALA A 147 3.66 38.35 -52.39
#